data_AF-A0A2H3DLB7-F1
#
_entry.id   AF-A0A2H3DLB7-F1
#
_cell.length_a   1.000
_cell.length_b   1.000
_cell.length_c   1.000
_cell.angle_alpha   90.00
_cell.angle_beta   90.00
_cell.angle_gamma   90.00
#
_symmetry.space_group_name_H-M   'P 1'
#
loop_
_entity.id
_entity.type
_entity.pdbx_description
1 polymer ?
#
loop_
_entity_poly.entity_id
_entity_poly.type
_entity_poly.pdbx_seq_one_letter_code
_entity_poly.pdbx_strand_id
1 'polypeptide(L)'
;MSALRGLDLVDCTLSFAVLGCLLQAVPNVVCLAIHGGETKFVPSTDEPVEEEPSLHHLPQALLVLHLDTQQALNADRGGQWFVSAGNLQQLTLGMTGDRSWWSGIDIIDANAASLQVLTLTLNHLGEFWDINLDLYDCEALEHVMLSMAITEDGDELLYLWCALSHLDS
;
A
#
# COMPACT_ATOMS: atom_id res chain seq x y z
N MET A 1 29.41 -4.82 -2.64
CA MET A 1 28.13 -4.74 -1.92
C MET A 1 27.48 -3.43 -2.30
N SER A 2 26.23 -3.45 -2.77
CA SER A 2 25.52 -2.22 -3.15
C SER A 2 25.20 -1.40 -1.90
N ALA A 3 25.52 -0.10 -1.95
CA ALA A 3 25.18 0.88 -0.92
C ALA A 3 23.79 1.50 -1.11
N LEU A 4 23.02 1.02 -2.10
CA LEU A 4 21.68 1.53 -2.37
C LEU A 4 20.75 1.15 -1.21
N ARG A 5 20.21 2.17 -0.54
CA ARG A 5 19.31 2.04 0.62
C ARG A 5 17.90 2.55 0.35
N GLY A 6 17.74 3.43 -0.65
CA GLY A 6 16.47 3.93 -1.11
C GLY A 6 16.32 3.70 -2.61
N LEU A 7 15.10 3.41 -3.06
CA LEU A 7 14.74 3.28 -4.46
C LEU A 7 13.40 3.99 -4.68
N ASP A 8 13.43 5.04 -5.49
CA ASP A 8 12.23 5.76 -5.90
C ASP A 8 11.95 5.45 -7.38
N LEU A 9 10.74 4.98 -7.68
CA LEU A 9 10.24 4.73 -9.03
C LEU A 9 9.11 5.73 -9.29
N VAL A 10 9.42 6.76 -10.09
CA VAL A 10 8.54 7.91 -10.33
C VAL A 10 8.11 7.97 -11.79
N ASP A 11 6.81 8.09 -12.05
CA ASP A 11 6.23 8.19 -13.40
C ASP A 11 6.70 7.06 -14.34
N CYS A 12 6.73 5.83 -13.81
CA CYS A 12 7.30 4.66 -14.46
C CYS A 12 6.24 3.72 -15.02
N THR A 13 6.54 3.06 -16.15
CA THR A 13 5.81 1.85 -16.58
C THR A 13 6.50 0.62 -16.00
N LEU A 14 5.84 -0.05 -15.07
CA LEU A 14 6.37 -1.14 -14.27
C LEU A 14 5.71 -2.47 -14.66
N SER A 15 6.41 -3.27 -15.47
CA SER A 15 6.02 -4.68 -15.64
C SER A 15 6.33 -5.47 -14.37
N PHE A 16 5.40 -6.28 -13.88
CA PHE A 16 5.60 -7.08 -12.66
C PHE A 16 6.80 -8.01 -12.74
N ALA A 17 7.00 -8.68 -13.88
CA ALA A 17 8.17 -9.51 -14.11
C ALA A 17 9.48 -8.73 -13.95
N VAL A 18 9.55 -7.52 -14.53
CA VAL A 18 10.74 -6.66 -14.47
C VAL A 18 10.92 -6.08 -13.07
N LEU A 19 9.84 -5.65 -12.42
CA LEU A 19 9.85 -5.12 -11.06
C LEU A 19 10.34 -6.19 -10.07
N GLY A 20 9.87 -7.43 -10.18
CA GLY A 20 10.34 -8.55 -9.37
C GLY A 20 11.85 -8.80 -9.53
N CYS A 21 12.36 -8.81 -10.77
CA CYS A 21 13.79 -8.94 -11.03
C CYS A 21 14.60 -7.75 -10.47
N LEU A 22 14.08 -6.53 -10.60
CA LEU A 22 14.73 -5.33 -10.06
C LEU A 22 14.87 -5.43 -8.54
N LEU A 23 13.78 -5.74 -7.83
CA LEU A 23 13.75 -5.85 -6.38
C LEU A 23 14.67 -6.96 -5.87
N GLN A 24 14.75 -8.09 -6.59
CA GLN A 24 15.71 -9.15 -6.31
C GLN A 24 17.18 -8.69 -6.46
N ALA A 25 17.46 -7.79 -7.41
CA ALA A 25 18.79 -7.25 -7.64
C ALA A 25 19.22 -6.18 -6.62
N VAL A 26 18.28 -5.64 -5.82
CA VAL A 26 18.54 -4.60 -4.82
C VAL A 26 18.19 -5.04 -3.38
N PRO A 27 18.77 -6.15 -2.88
CA PRO A 27 18.34 -6.78 -1.62
C PRO A 27 18.57 -5.93 -0.35
N ASN A 28 19.38 -4.88 -0.43
CA ASN A 28 19.72 -4.01 0.71
C ASN A 28 18.85 -2.74 0.78
N VAL A 29 17.89 -2.57 -0.14
CA VAL A 29 16.97 -1.44 -0.13
C VAL A 29 16.11 -1.52 1.13
N VAL A 30 16.04 -0.39 1.82
CA VAL A 30 15.28 -0.19 3.05
C VAL A 30 14.03 0.64 2.82
N CYS A 31 14.11 1.58 1.88
CA CYS A 31 12.99 2.42 1.47
C CYS A 31 12.68 2.19 0.00
N LEU A 32 11.44 1.79 -0.29
CA LEU A 32 10.91 1.71 -1.65
C LEU A 32 9.77 2.70 -1.76
N ALA A 33 9.85 3.62 -2.72
CA ALA A 33 8.75 4.48 -3.10
C ALA A 33 8.37 4.24 -4.57
N ILE A 34 7.08 4.07 -4.83
CA ILE A 34 6.52 3.98 -6.17
C ILE A 34 5.39 5.01 -6.24
N HIS A 35 5.57 6.05 -7.05
CA HIS A 35 4.65 7.18 -7.07
C HIS A 35 4.65 7.92 -8.41
N GLY A 36 3.82 8.97 -8.53
CA GLY A 36 3.73 9.81 -9.72
C GLY A 36 2.48 9.52 -10.56
N GLY A 37 1.92 10.58 -11.17
CA GLY A 37 0.65 10.52 -11.88
C GLY A 37 0.68 9.67 -13.16
N GLU A 38 1.86 9.45 -13.74
CA GLU A 38 2.02 8.65 -14.96
C GLU A 38 2.47 7.21 -14.67
N THR A 39 2.58 6.82 -13.40
CA THR A 39 2.99 5.46 -13.03
C THR A 39 1.92 4.45 -13.41
N LYS A 40 2.34 3.37 -14.06
CA LYS A 40 1.45 2.32 -14.58
C LYS A 40 2.04 0.94 -14.30
N PHE A 41 1.19 0.05 -13.78
CA PHE A 41 1.53 -1.35 -13.61
C PHE A 41 1.07 -2.15 -14.83
N VAL A 42 1.95 -2.99 -15.36
CA VAL A 42 1.68 -3.86 -16.50
C VAL A 42 1.70 -5.30 -16.02
N PRO A 43 0.56 -6.03 -16.09
CA PRO A 43 0.48 -7.42 -15.63
C PRO A 43 1.43 -8.34 -16.41
N SER A 44 1.77 -9.47 -15.79
CA SER A 44 2.61 -10.51 -16.40
C SER A 44 1.84 -11.39 -17.38
N THR A 45 0.51 -11.38 -17.29
CA THR A 45 -0.41 -12.15 -18.15
C THR A 45 -1.38 -11.19 -18.86
N ASP A 46 -2.26 -11.75 -19.70
CA ASP A 46 -3.36 -11.01 -20.32
C ASP A 46 -4.54 -10.77 -19.35
N GLU A 47 -4.45 -11.28 -18.11
CA GLU A 47 -5.47 -11.07 -17.09
C GLU A 47 -5.40 -9.63 -16.55
N PRO A 48 -6.50 -9.14 -15.96
CA PRO A 48 -6.49 -7.86 -15.28
C PRO A 48 -5.43 -7.82 -14.20
N VAL A 49 -4.83 -6.64 -14.03
CA VAL A 49 -3.77 -6.36 -13.05
C VAL A 49 -4.20 -6.69 -11.60
N GLU A 50 -5.50 -6.68 -11.29
CA GLU A 50 -6.03 -7.01 -9.98
C GLU A 50 -5.85 -8.50 -9.66
N GLU A 51 -5.68 -9.35 -10.67
CA GLU A 51 -5.42 -10.78 -10.53
C GLU A 51 -3.92 -11.12 -10.48
N GLU A 52 -3.05 -10.11 -10.60
CA GLU A 52 -1.60 -10.33 -10.54
C GLU A 52 -1.19 -10.87 -9.16
N PRO A 53 -0.38 -11.96 -9.10
CA PRO A 53 0.11 -12.50 -7.85
C PRO A 53 1.06 -11.53 -7.13
N SER A 54 1.14 -11.68 -5.80
CA SER A 54 2.06 -10.90 -4.99
C SER A 54 3.53 -11.14 -5.35
N LEU A 55 4.34 -10.09 -5.24
CA LEU A 55 5.78 -10.14 -5.43
C LEU A 55 6.43 -10.94 -4.30
N HIS A 56 7.02 -12.09 -4.63
CA HIS A 56 7.63 -13.00 -3.65
C HIS A 56 9.07 -12.64 -3.24
N HIS A 57 9.75 -11.81 -4.02
CA HIS A 57 11.18 -11.51 -3.86
C HIS A 57 11.41 -10.04 -3.50
N LEU A 58 10.81 -9.60 -2.41
CA LEU A 58 11.01 -8.25 -1.87
C LEU A 58 12.34 -8.17 -1.10
N PRO A 59 12.99 -6.99 -1.04
CA PRO A 59 14.22 -6.81 -0.27
C PRO A 59 13.99 -7.15 1.20
N GLN A 60 14.78 -8.04 1.79
CA GLN A 60 14.64 -8.44 3.19
C GLN A 60 14.87 -7.28 4.17
N ALA A 61 15.62 -6.26 3.74
CA ALA A 61 15.91 -5.07 4.53
C ALA A 61 14.82 -3.99 4.41
N LEU A 62 13.75 -4.21 3.65
CA LEU A 62 12.70 -3.23 3.40
C LEU A 62 11.94 -2.94 4.70
N LEU A 63 11.97 -1.68 5.13
CA LEU A 63 11.27 -1.19 6.33
C LEU A 63 10.26 -0.09 5.99
N VAL A 64 10.46 0.63 4.89
CA VAL A 64 9.62 1.75 4.47
C VAL A 64 9.09 1.47 3.08
N LEU A 65 7.77 1.46 2.95
CA LEU A 65 7.08 1.31 1.69
C LEU A 65 6.13 2.48 1.46
N HIS A 66 6.32 3.17 0.35
CA HIS A 66 5.42 4.18 -0.15
C HIS A 66 4.87 3.75 -1.50
N LEU A 67 3.57 3.51 -1.58
CA LEU A 67 2.86 3.26 -2.84
C LEU A 67 1.82 4.35 -3.03
N ASP A 68 2.10 5.28 -3.91
CA ASP A 68 1.14 6.25 -4.38
C ASP A 68 0.70 5.84 -5.78
N THR A 69 -0.51 5.30 -5.84
CA THR A 69 -1.13 4.77 -7.05
C THR A 69 -2.28 5.63 -7.54
N GLN A 70 -2.36 6.87 -7.07
CA GLN A 70 -3.48 7.79 -7.26
C GLN A 70 -4.05 7.85 -8.68
N GLN A 71 -3.21 7.80 -9.71
CA GLN A 71 -3.65 7.87 -11.11
C GLN A 71 -3.37 6.61 -11.93
N ALA A 72 -2.89 5.55 -11.29
CA ALA A 72 -2.67 4.29 -11.97
C ALA A 72 -4.03 3.62 -12.16
N LEU A 73 -4.51 3.58 -13.42
CA LEU A 73 -5.80 3.01 -13.89
C LEU A 73 -6.12 1.56 -13.43
N ASN A 74 -5.18 0.94 -12.72
CA ASN A 74 -4.95 -0.49 -12.63
C ASN A 74 -4.30 -0.85 -11.26
N ALA A 75 -4.38 0.01 -10.25
CA ALA A 75 -3.54 -0.11 -9.06
C ALA A 75 -4.31 -0.20 -7.75
N ASP A 76 -5.59 -0.53 -7.86
CA ASP A 76 -6.55 -0.67 -6.76
C ASP A 76 -6.08 -1.70 -5.72
N ARG A 77 -5.18 -2.62 -6.12
CA ARG A 77 -4.57 -3.64 -5.24
C ARG A 77 -3.11 -3.40 -4.88
N GLY A 78 -2.62 -2.17 -4.99
CA GLY A 78 -1.22 -1.81 -4.73
C GLY A 78 -0.62 -2.48 -3.49
N GLY A 79 -1.33 -2.47 -2.35
CA GLY A 79 -0.88 -3.15 -1.13
C GLY A 79 -0.75 -4.68 -1.25
N GLN A 80 -1.68 -5.35 -1.94
CA GLN A 80 -1.69 -6.82 -2.07
C GLN A 80 -0.41 -7.34 -2.73
N TRP A 81 0.11 -6.61 -3.71
CA TRP A 81 1.30 -7.05 -4.43
C TRP A 81 2.55 -7.06 -3.56
N PHE A 82 2.55 -6.31 -2.45
CA PHE A 82 3.67 -6.18 -1.53
C PHE A 82 3.42 -6.86 -0.18
N VAL A 83 2.36 -7.66 -0.03
CA VAL A 83 2.02 -8.38 1.23
C VAL A 83 3.15 -9.25 1.78
N SER A 84 4.08 -9.71 0.92
CA SER A 84 5.24 -10.49 1.35
C SER A 84 6.33 -9.68 2.06
N ALA A 85 6.21 -8.34 2.12
CA ALA A 85 7.06 -7.52 2.99
C ALA A 85 6.52 -7.70 4.41
N GLY A 86 7.17 -8.52 5.24
CA GLY A 86 6.68 -8.89 6.56
C GLY A 86 7.43 -8.27 7.73
N ASN A 87 8.01 -7.07 7.56
CA ASN A 87 8.73 -6.32 8.60
C ASN A 87 8.70 -4.80 8.35
N LEU A 88 7.67 -4.29 7.66
CA LEU A 88 7.50 -2.87 7.42
C LEU A 88 7.29 -2.15 8.75
N GLN A 89 8.02 -1.05 8.93
CA GLN A 89 7.86 -0.10 10.02
C GLN A 89 7.01 1.09 9.59
N GLN A 90 7.09 1.45 8.30
CA GLN A 90 6.30 2.54 7.74
C GLN A 90 5.65 2.11 6.44
N LEU A 91 4.33 2.33 6.37
CA LEU A 91 3.52 2.10 5.20
C LEU A 91 2.80 3.40 4.83
N THR A 92 2.99 3.86 3.61
CA THR A 92 2.28 4.99 3.04
C THR A 92 1.58 4.53 1.77
N LEU A 93 0.25 4.67 1.75
CA LEU A 93 -0.57 4.26 0.63
C LEU A 93 -1.42 5.45 0.17
N GLY A 94 -1.23 5.84 -1.08
CA GLY A 94 -2.00 6.87 -1.75
C GLY A 94 -2.87 6.25 -2.83
N MET A 95 -4.19 6.37 -2.66
CA MET A 95 -5.20 5.92 -3.61
C MET A 95 -6.21 7.07 -3.75
N THR A 96 -6.14 7.79 -4.87
CA THR A 96 -7.02 8.93 -5.15
C THR A 96 -7.46 8.90 -6.60
N GLY A 97 -8.48 8.10 -6.89
CA GLY A 97 -9.03 7.91 -8.24
C GLY A 97 -10.56 7.92 -8.23
N ASP A 98 -11.18 7.89 -9.42
CA ASP A 98 -12.64 7.99 -9.57
C ASP A 98 -13.38 6.74 -9.05
N ARG A 99 -12.73 5.58 -9.05
CA ARG A 99 -13.19 4.29 -8.51
C ARG A 99 -11.97 3.53 -7.96
N SER A 100 -12.14 2.80 -6.88
CA SER A 100 -11.11 1.90 -6.36
C SER A 100 -11.74 0.89 -5.39
N TRP A 101 -11.15 -0.29 -5.30
CA TRP A 101 -11.46 -1.27 -4.26
C TRP A 101 -10.24 -1.47 -3.37
N TRP A 102 -10.33 -1.02 -2.12
CA TRP A 102 -9.33 -1.30 -1.10
C TRP A 102 -9.59 -2.67 -0.45
N SER A 103 -8.66 -3.61 -0.62
CA SER A 103 -8.62 -4.87 0.14
C SER A 103 -7.52 -4.89 1.20
N GLY A 104 -6.76 -3.80 1.36
CA GLY A 104 -5.43 -3.79 1.96
C GLY A 104 -5.33 -3.94 3.48
N ILE A 105 -6.25 -4.71 4.07
CA ILE A 105 -6.07 -5.37 5.36
C ILE A 105 -4.84 -6.30 5.28
N ASP A 106 -4.70 -7.09 4.22
CA ASP A 106 -3.65 -8.12 4.12
C ASP A 106 -2.21 -7.62 4.34
N ILE A 107 -1.84 -6.46 3.76
CA ILE A 107 -0.48 -5.91 3.95
C ILE A 107 -0.30 -5.28 5.33
N ILE A 108 -1.36 -4.72 5.91
CA ILE A 108 -1.31 -4.18 7.28
C ILE A 108 -1.15 -5.36 8.26
N ASP A 109 -1.99 -6.39 8.14
CA ASP A 109 -1.96 -7.61 8.94
C ASP A 109 -0.62 -8.33 8.84
N ALA A 110 -0.07 -8.46 7.62
CA ALA A 110 1.24 -9.05 7.40
C ALA A 110 2.39 -8.31 8.13
N ASN A 111 2.16 -7.06 8.53
CA ASN A 111 3.12 -6.20 9.21
C ASN A 111 2.66 -5.73 10.59
N ALA A 112 1.55 -6.25 11.12
CA ALA A 112 0.92 -5.72 12.33
C ALA A 112 1.88 -5.64 13.53
N ALA A 113 2.75 -6.65 13.69
CA ALA A 113 3.73 -6.70 14.77
C ALA A 113 4.89 -5.69 14.66
N SER A 114 5.14 -5.11 13.47
CA SER A 114 6.28 -4.21 13.22
C SER A 114 5.89 -2.81 12.79
N LEU A 115 4.65 -2.60 12.35
CA LEU A 115 4.20 -1.37 11.74
C LEU A 115 4.03 -0.27 12.79
N GLN A 116 4.81 0.81 12.65
CA GLN A 116 4.84 1.95 13.57
C GLN A 116 4.13 3.16 13.00
N VAL A 117 4.22 3.35 11.68
CA VAL A 117 3.65 4.51 10.99
C VAL A 117 2.79 4.03 9.83
N LEU A 118 1.51 4.36 9.90
CA LEU A 118 0.55 4.12 8.84
C LEU A 118 0.05 5.45 8.28
N THR A 119 0.20 5.65 6.97
CA THR A 119 -0.40 6.77 6.25
C THR A 119 -1.29 6.23 5.16
N LEU A 120 -2.58 6.55 5.20
CA LEU A 120 -3.53 6.23 4.14
C LEU A 120 -4.14 7.52 3.60
N THR A 121 -3.96 7.76 2.30
CA THR A 121 -4.65 8.81 1.54
C THR A 121 -5.62 8.12 0.61
N LEU A 122 -6.90 8.19 0.94
CA LEU A 122 -7.97 7.36 0.40
C LEU A 122 -9.10 8.30 -0.09
N ASN A 123 -8.88 8.97 -1.21
CA ASN A 123 -9.78 10.01 -1.71
C ASN A 123 -10.48 9.51 -2.98
N HIS A 124 -11.61 8.81 -2.81
CA HIS A 124 -12.41 8.28 -3.92
C HIS A 124 -13.79 8.93 -3.94
N LEU A 125 -14.28 9.27 -5.14
CA LEU A 125 -15.58 9.95 -5.35
C LEU A 125 -16.68 8.99 -5.83
N GLY A 126 -16.36 7.72 -6.08
CA GLY A 126 -17.28 6.73 -6.63
C GLY A 126 -17.04 5.32 -6.09
N GLU A 127 -18.04 4.83 -5.34
CA GLU A 127 -18.20 3.51 -4.71
C GLU A 127 -17.69 3.32 -3.27
N PHE A 128 -18.37 2.37 -2.62
CA PHE A 128 -18.41 2.12 -1.19
C PHE A 128 -17.08 1.65 -0.62
N TRP A 129 -16.74 2.20 0.52
CA TRP A 129 -15.74 1.66 1.42
C TRP A 129 -16.28 0.37 2.04
N ASP A 130 -15.70 -0.78 1.69
CA ASP A 130 -15.75 -1.96 2.58
C ASP A 130 -14.52 -1.93 3.49
N ILE A 131 -14.36 -0.81 4.19
CA ILE A 131 -13.24 -0.61 5.10
C ILE A 131 -13.65 -1.03 6.50
N ASN A 132 -13.30 -2.26 6.85
CA ASN A 132 -13.00 -2.56 8.25
C ASN A 132 -11.47 -2.41 8.44
N LEU A 133 -11.02 -1.21 8.82
CA LEU A 133 -9.62 -0.98 9.19
C LEU A 133 -9.42 -1.56 10.60
N ASP A 134 -9.19 -2.85 10.68
CA ASP A 134 -8.93 -3.56 11.93
C ASP A 134 -7.48 -3.33 12.38
N LEU A 135 -7.23 -2.20 13.05
CA LEU A 135 -5.88 -1.84 13.50
C LEU A 135 -5.52 -2.42 14.89
N TYR A 136 -6.41 -3.20 15.51
CA TYR A 136 -6.25 -3.68 16.88
C TYR A 136 -5.05 -4.63 17.07
N ASP A 137 -4.63 -5.34 16.02
CA ASP A 137 -3.46 -6.22 16.06
C ASP A 137 -2.13 -5.46 15.84
N CYS A 138 -2.18 -4.17 15.49
CA CYS A 138 -1.00 -3.35 15.23
C CYS A 138 -0.41 -2.77 16.53
N GLU A 139 0.10 -3.62 17.41
CA GLU A 139 0.61 -3.23 18.74
C GLU A 139 1.75 -2.20 18.72
N ALA A 140 2.53 -2.16 17.62
CA ALA A 140 3.65 -1.24 17.46
C ALA A 140 3.26 0.12 16.89
N LEU A 141 1.98 0.34 16.55
CA LEU A 141 1.53 1.51 15.82
C LEU A 141 1.57 2.77 16.69
N GLU A 142 2.44 3.71 16.34
CA GLU A 142 2.64 4.97 17.07
C GLU A 142 1.94 6.13 16.37
N HIS A 143 1.81 6.07 15.04
CA HIS A 143 1.30 7.16 14.23
C HIS A 143 0.40 6.68 13.11
N VAL A 144 -0.79 7.28 13.04
CA VAL A 144 -1.77 7.05 11.98
C VAL A 144 -2.14 8.40 11.35
N MET A 145 -1.93 8.52 10.03
CA MET A 145 -2.42 9.63 9.23
C MET A 145 -3.45 9.12 8.24
N LEU A 146 -4.65 9.69 8.28
CA LEU A 146 -5.75 9.33 7.39
C LEU A 146 -6.25 10.58 6.68
N SER A 147 -6.27 10.52 5.35
CA SER A 147 -6.86 11.54 4.49
C SER A 147 -7.93 10.85 3.66
N MET A 148 -9.18 11.29 3.78
CA MET A 148 -10.32 10.67 3.11
C MET A 148 -11.33 11.73 2.70
N ALA A 149 -11.99 11.53 1.55
CA ALA A 149 -13.17 12.31 1.21
C ALA A 149 -14.37 11.77 2.00
N ILE A 150 -15.04 12.67 2.72
CA ILE A 150 -16.28 12.36 3.42
C ILE A 150 -17.41 12.64 2.43
N THR A 151 -18.22 11.62 2.16
CA THR A 151 -19.39 11.76 1.29
C THR A 151 -20.56 12.40 2.05
N GLU A 152 -21.64 12.79 1.37
CA GLU A 152 -22.78 13.47 2.02
C GLU A 152 -23.43 12.63 3.14
N ASP A 153 -23.32 11.30 3.06
CA ASP A 153 -23.92 10.36 4.02
C ASP A 153 -23.04 10.15 5.27
N GLY A 154 -21.74 10.43 5.18
CA GLY A 154 -20.82 10.47 6.33
C GLY A 154 -20.43 9.12 6.96
N ASP A 155 -20.78 8.00 6.32
CA ASP A 155 -20.49 6.65 6.80
C ASP A 155 -18.98 6.40 7.00
N GLU A 156 -18.12 7.10 6.25
CA GLU A 156 -16.66 7.05 6.40
C GLU A 156 -16.19 7.36 7.84
N LEU A 157 -16.90 8.26 8.53
CA LEU A 157 -16.58 8.62 9.91
C LEU A 157 -16.88 7.49 10.89
N LEU A 158 -17.88 6.66 10.61
CA LEU A 158 -18.21 5.49 11.44
C LEU A 158 -17.12 4.42 11.29
N TYR A 159 -16.69 4.12 10.06
CA TYR A 159 -15.59 3.18 9.80
C TYR A 159 -14.30 3.65 10.46
N LEU A 160 -13.99 4.94 10.36
CA LEU A 160 -12.85 5.55 11.03
C LEU A 160 -12.96 5.41 12.56
N TRP A 161 -14.13 5.67 13.14
CA TRP A 161 -14.34 5.52 14.57
C TRP A 161 -14.16 4.06 15.03
N CYS A 162 -14.71 3.09 14.30
CA CYS A 162 -14.54 1.66 14.60
C CYS A 162 -13.06 1.23 14.54
N ALA A 163 -12.32 1.70 13.55
CA ALA A 163 -10.89 1.39 13.39
C ALA A 163 -10.05 1.95 14.54
N LEU A 164 -10.35 3.18 14.97
CA LEU A 164 -9.56 3.87 15.99
C LEU A 164 -9.99 3.52 17.43
N SER A 165 -11.24 3.15 17.66
CA SER A 165 -11.77 2.92 19.02
C SER A 165 -11.09 1.78 19.77
N HIS A 166 -10.39 0.88 19.05
CA HIS A 166 -9.70 -0.27 19.61
C HIS A 166 -8.20 -0.03 19.88
N LEU A 167 -7.65 1.13 19.49
CA LEU A 167 -6.20 1.42 19.64
C LEU A 167 -5.80 1.82 21.07
N ASP A 168 -6.73 2.34 21.87
CA ASP A 168 -6.48 2.79 23.26
C ASP A 168 -6.95 1.77 24.33
N SER A 169 -7.24 0.52 23.93
CA SER A 169 -7.85 -0.51 24.80
C SER A 169 -6.84 -1.38 25.56
#